data_AF-N9Y732-F1
#
_entry.id   AF-N9Y732-F1
#
_cell.length_a   1.000
_cell.length_b   1.000
_cell.length_c   1.000
_cell.angle_alpha   90.00
_cell.angle_beta   90.00
_cell.angle_gamma   90.00
#
_symmetry.space_group_name_H-M   'P 1'
#
loop_
_entity.id
_entity.type
_entity.pdbx_description
1 polymer ?
#
loop_
_entity_poly.entity_id
_entity_poly.type
_entity_poly.pdbx_seq_one_letter_code
_entity_poly.pdbx_strand_id
1 'polypeptide(L)'
;MKKSNIKEYFNNILGNRSEKDYILEQISAIKAEMEIASSAFDNVKDPLLIEVAIYAERAAMKRYSYFIELAKKKGIVASNGYIIENCTRLAEY
;
A
#
# COMPACT_ATOMS: atom_id res chain seq x y z
N MET A 1 -23.32 9.06 -3.91
CA MET A 1 -22.10 9.68 -3.33
C MET A 1 -21.61 10.79 -4.24
N LYS A 2 -21.57 12.04 -3.76
CA LYS A 2 -21.13 13.20 -4.54
C LYS A 2 -19.61 13.20 -4.66
N LYS A 3 -19.08 13.42 -5.88
CA LYS A 3 -17.64 13.54 -6.19
C LYS A 3 -16.87 14.53 -5.28
N SER A 4 -17.56 15.44 -4.60
CA SER A 4 -16.99 16.43 -3.68
C SER A 4 -16.28 15.81 -2.47
N ASN A 5 -16.82 14.74 -1.87
CA ASN A 5 -16.30 14.17 -0.62
C ASN A 5 -14.96 13.45 -0.79
N ILE A 6 -14.70 12.89 -1.98
CA ILE A 6 -13.47 12.12 -2.22
C ILE A 6 -12.27 13.07 -2.36
N LYS A 7 -12.43 14.17 -3.09
CA LYS A 7 -11.37 15.20 -3.19
C LYS A 7 -11.03 15.81 -1.82
N GLU A 8 -12.06 16.08 -1.03
CA GLU A 8 -11.90 16.64 0.32
C GLU A 8 -11.23 15.63 1.28
N TYR A 9 -11.59 14.36 1.19
CA TYR A 9 -10.91 13.26 1.91
C TYR A 9 -9.43 13.16 1.52
N PHE A 10 -9.11 13.20 0.22
CA PHE A 10 -7.71 13.22 -0.23
C PHE A 10 -6.98 14.46 0.28
N ASN A 11 -7.55 15.66 0.16
CA ASN A 11 -6.90 16.89 0.65
C ASN A 11 -6.62 16.84 2.16
N ASN A 12 -7.55 16.28 2.95
CA ASN A 12 -7.37 16.12 4.40
C ASN A 12 -6.28 15.11 4.78
N ILE A 13 -6.04 14.08 3.96
CA ILE A 13 -5.02 13.03 4.21
C ILE A 13 -3.65 13.40 3.62
N LEU A 14 -3.65 14.09 2.48
CA LEU A 14 -2.45 14.50 1.78
C LEU A 14 -1.72 15.61 2.54
N GLY A 15 -2.42 16.55 3.17
CA GLY A 15 -1.79 17.72 3.78
C GLY A 15 -0.94 18.47 2.74
N ASN A 16 0.34 18.67 3.00
CA ASN A 16 1.31 19.25 2.05
C ASN A 16 1.95 18.22 1.08
N ARG A 17 1.59 16.92 1.17
CA ARG A 17 2.19 15.88 0.31
C ARG A 17 1.56 15.91 -1.08
N SER A 18 2.38 15.61 -2.09
CA SER A 18 1.84 15.46 -3.44
C SER A 18 0.99 14.19 -3.54
N GLU A 19 -0.03 14.22 -4.39
CA GLU A 19 -0.87 13.04 -4.67
C GLU A 19 -0.01 11.86 -5.18
N LYS A 20 1.10 12.17 -5.88
CA LYS A 20 2.09 11.19 -6.33
C LYS A 20 2.73 10.48 -5.15
N ASP A 21 3.27 11.23 -4.20
CA ASP A 21 4.02 10.67 -3.07
C ASP A 21 3.12 9.78 -2.21
N TYR A 22 1.88 10.20 -1.98
CA TYR A 22 0.89 9.38 -1.28
C TYR A 22 0.60 8.07 -2.00
N ILE A 23 0.36 8.10 -3.32
CA ILE A 23 0.08 6.87 -4.07
C ILE A 23 1.28 5.91 -3.99
N LEU A 24 2.50 6.44 -4.11
CA LEU A 24 3.71 5.62 -4.00
C LEU A 24 3.90 5.06 -2.58
N GLU A 25 3.67 5.88 -1.54
CA GLU A 25 3.74 5.49 -0.14
C GLU A 25 2.73 4.38 0.18
N GLN A 26 1.49 4.51 -0.29
CA GLN A 26 0.45 3.48 -0.12
C GLN A 26 0.85 2.18 -0.82
N ILE A 27 1.39 2.24 -2.04
CA ILE A 27 1.87 1.04 -2.75
C ILE A 27 2.98 0.35 -1.95
N SER A 28 3.94 1.11 -1.42
CA SER A 28 5.01 0.55 -0.59
C SER A 28 4.49 -0.07 0.71
N ALA A 29 3.58 0.60 1.41
CA ALA A 29 2.98 0.11 2.64
C ALA A 29 2.19 -1.19 2.41
N ILE A 30 1.39 -1.26 1.34
CA ILE A 30 0.61 -2.45 1.00
C ILE A 30 1.53 -3.65 0.69
N LYS A 31 2.68 -3.44 0.04
CA LYS A 31 3.65 -4.51 -0.18
C LYS A 31 4.18 -5.08 1.14
N ALA A 32 4.52 -4.23 2.10
CA ALA A 32 4.93 -4.68 3.43
C ALA A 32 3.81 -5.43 4.15
N GLU A 33 2.56 -4.99 4.04
CA GLU A 33 1.41 -5.72 4.60
C GLU A 33 1.22 -7.11 3.96
N MET A 34 1.46 -7.24 2.65
CA MET A 34 1.42 -8.55 1.98
C MET A 34 2.53 -9.48 2.49
N GLU A 35 3.75 -8.96 2.68
CA GLU A 35 4.86 -9.72 3.27
C GLU A 35 4.56 -10.17 4.71
N ILE A 36 3.98 -9.28 5.53
CA ILE A 36 3.53 -9.61 6.89
C ILE A 36 2.47 -10.70 6.86
N ALA A 37 1.47 -10.60 5.97
CA ALA A 37 0.41 -11.60 5.87
C ALA A 37 0.95 -12.97 5.41
N SER A 38 1.86 -12.99 4.44
CA SER A 38 2.55 -14.21 4.00
C SER A 38 3.36 -14.82 5.14
N SER A 39 4.16 -14.02 5.84
CA SER A 39 4.95 -14.47 6.99
C SER A 39 4.06 -15.01 8.11
N ALA A 40 2.93 -14.36 8.39
CA ALA A 40 1.97 -14.86 9.36
C ALA A 40 1.41 -16.22 8.93
N PHE A 41 1.00 -16.38 7.68
CA PHE A 41 0.50 -17.65 7.14
C PHE A 41 1.51 -18.80 7.30
N ASP A 42 2.78 -18.54 7.01
CA ASP A 42 3.85 -19.56 7.09
C ASP A 42 4.17 -19.98 8.54
N ASN A 43 4.10 -19.02 9.46
CA ASN A 43 4.60 -19.20 10.83
C ASN A 43 3.52 -19.59 11.85
N VAL A 44 2.28 -19.13 11.69
CA VAL A 44 1.20 -19.45 12.63
C VAL A 44 0.68 -20.89 12.44
N LYS A 45 0.26 -21.53 13.54
CA LYS A 45 -0.26 -22.91 13.54
C LYS A 45 -1.73 -23.00 13.95
N ASP A 46 -2.25 -21.96 14.59
CA ASP A 46 -3.66 -21.90 14.95
C ASP A 46 -4.51 -21.67 13.68
N PRO A 47 -5.52 -22.52 13.42
CA PRO A 47 -6.35 -22.41 12.21
C PRO A 47 -7.06 -21.06 12.03
N LEU A 48 -7.49 -20.41 13.13
CA LEU A 48 -8.14 -19.10 13.07
C LEU A 48 -7.14 -18.01 12.69
N LEU A 49 -5.90 -18.11 13.18
CA LEU A 49 -4.84 -17.17 12.81
C LEU A 49 -4.38 -17.37 11.36
N ILE A 50 -4.37 -18.60 10.86
CA ILE A 50 -4.14 -18.90 9.44
C ILE A 50 -5.23 -18.24 8.58
N GLU A 51 -6.49 -18.37 8.98
CA GLU A 51 -7.61 -17.73 8.28
C GLU A 51 -7.48 -16.20 8.27
N VAL A 52 -7.10 -15.59 9.39
CA VAL A 52 -6.81 -14.14 9.48
C VAL A 52 -5.72 -13.74 8.49
N ALA A 53 -4.62 -14.50 8.40
CA ALA A 53 -3.54 -14.22 7.45
C ALA A 53 -4.02 -14.26 5.99
N ILE A 54 -4.83 -15.25 5.61
CA ILE A 54 -5.41 -15.37 4.26
C ILE A 54 -6.31 -14.17 3.94
N TYR A 55 -7.17 -13.75 4.88
CA TYR A 55 -8.03 -12.60 4.65
C TYR A 55 -7.26 -11.28 4.58
N ALA A 56 -6.23 -11.12 5.41
CA ALA A 56 -5.36 -9.96 5.40
C ALA A 56 -4.63 -9.83 4.05
N GLU A 57 -4.07 -10.93 3.53
CA GLU A 57 -3.41 -10.97 2.22
C GLU A 57 -4.38 -10.60 1.10
N ARG A 58 -5.57 -11.22 1.06
CA ARG A 58 -6.59 -10.92 0.04
C ARG A 58 -7.05 -9.45 0.08
N ALA A 59 -7.18 -8.89 1.28
CA ALA A 59 -7.54 -7.48 1.45
C ALA A 59 -6.42 -6.57 0.94
N ALA A 60 -5.16 -6.85 1.29
CA ALA A 60 -3.98 -6.12 0.82
C ALA A 60 -3.84 -6.18 -0.71
N MET A 61 -4.01 -7.37 -1.33
CA MET A 61 -3.98 -7.53 -2.79
C MET A 61 -5.03 -6.67 -3.50
N LYS A 62 -6.26 -6.62 -2.98
CA LYS A 62 -7.32 -5.77 -3.54
C LYS A 62 -6.95 -4.28 -3.47
N ARG A 63 -6.39 -3.83 -2.33
CA ARG A 63 -5.89 -2.46 -2.20
C ARG A 63 -4.74 -2.19 -3.17
N TYR A 64 -3.81 -3.13 -3.31
CA TYR A 64 -2.67 -3.02 -4.23
C TYR A 64 -3.15 -2.82 -5.67
N SER A 65 -4.06 -3.66 -6.15
CA SER A 65 -4.63 -3.54 -7.50
C SER A 65 -5.29 -2.18 -7.71
N TYR A 66 -6.05 -1.67 -6.72
CA TYR A 66 -6.66 -0.35 -6.80
C TYR A 66 -5.61 0.77 -6.97
N PHE A 67 -4.57 0.79 -6.13
CA PHE A 67 -3.55 1.84 -6.18
C PHE A 67 -2.67 1.75 -7.42
N ILE A 68 -2.38 0.56 -7.93
CA ILE A 68 -1.68 0.37 -9.21
C ILE A 68 -2.51 0.92 -10.37
N GLU A 69 -3.80 0.60 -10.44
CA GLU A 69 -4.67 1.14 -11.48
C GLU A 69 -4.85 2.65 -11.36
N LEU A 70 -4.87 3.20 -10.14
CA LEU A 70 -4.89 4.63 -9.89
C LEU A 70 -3.60 5.32 -10.37
N ALA A 71 -2.43 4.73 -10.07
CA ALA A 71 -1.14 5.23 -10.52
C ALA A 71 -1.04 5.26 -12.04
N LYS A 72 -1.45 4.17 -12.71
CA LYS A 72 -1.50 4.08 -14.18
C LYS A 72 -2.39 5.16 -14.79
N LYS A 73 -3.61 5.34 -14.27
CA LYS A 73 -4.55 6.37 -14.75
C LYS A 73 -4.01 7.79 -14.63
N LYS A 74 -3.10 8.02 -13.68
CA LYS A 74 -2.48 9.32 -13.40
C LYS A 74 -1.08 9.49 -14.02
N GLY A 75 -0.58 8.49 -14.74
CA GLY A 75 0.78 8.52 -15.30
C GLY A 75 1.88 8.58 -14.24
N ILE A 76 1.60 8.09 -13.02
CA ILE A 76 2.56 8.10 -11.91
C ILE A 76 3.52 6.92 -12.07
N VAL A 77 4.81 7.25 -12.11
CA VAL A 77 5.91 6.29 -12.11
C VAL A 77 6.86 6.62 -10.95
N ALA A 78 7.34 5.58 -10.26
CA ALA A 78 8.38 5.72 -9.25
C ALA A 78 9.67 6.20 -9.91
N SER A 79 10.29 7.25 -9.36
CA SER A 79 11.61 7.70 -9.81
C SER A 79 12.70 6.78 -9.23
N ASN A 80 13.87 6.76 -9.88
CA ASN A 80 15.03 6.04 -9.34
C ASN A 80 15.39 6.53 -7.93
N GLY A 81 15.28 7.83 -7.67
CA GLY A 81 15.51 8.40 -6.33
C GLY A 81 14.55 7.83 -5.27
N TYR A 82 13.25 7.75 -5.58
CA TYR A 82 12.25 7.15 -4.70
C TYR A 82 12.53 5.66 -4.43
N ILE A 83 12.94 4.92 -5.47
CA ILE A 83 13.28 3.50 -5.34
C ILE A 83 14.49 3.32 -4.41
N ILE A 84 15.55 4.11 -4.61
CA ILE A 84 16.77 4.04 -3.79
C ILE A 84 16.45 4.38 -2.33
N GLU A 85 15.74 5.48 -2.08
CA GLU A 85 15.34 5.88 -0.72
C GLU A 85 14.55 4.78 -0.01
N ASN A 86 13.57 4.20 -0.70
CA ASN A 86 12.75 3.14 -0.12
C ASN A 86 13.55 1.85 0.12
N CYS A 87 14.49 1.50 -0.76
CA CYS A 87 15.40 0.37 -0.56
C CYS A 87 16.35 0.59 0.62
N THR A 88 16.93 1.79 0.75
CA THR A 88 17.82 2.14 1.88
C THR A 88 17.06 2.07 3.20
N ARG A 89 15.85 2.64 3.26
CA ARG A 89 15.00 2.61 4.46
C ARG A 89 14.68 1.19 4.91
N LEU A 90 14.50 0.24 3.98
CA LEU A 90 14.27 -1.17 4.33
C LEU A 90 15.54 -1.88 4.84
N ALA A 91 16.73 -1.46 4.40
CA ALA A 91 18.00 -2.04 4.82
C ALA A 91 18.48 -1.57 6.20
N GLU A 92 17.88 -0.51 6.74
CA GLU A 92 18.18 0.05 8.06
C GLU A 92 17.40 -0.62 9.21
N TYR A 93 16.47 -1.55 8.90
CA TYR A 93 15.74 -2.38 9.87
C TYR A 93 16.26 -3.82 9.86
#